data_AF-A0AAX2JAM7-F1
#
_entry.id   AF-A0AAX2JAM7-F1
#
_cell.length_a   1.000
_cell.length_b   1.000
_cell.length_c   1.000
_cell.angle_alpha   90.00
_cell.angle_beta   90.00
_cell.angle_gamma   90.00
#
_symmetry.space_group_name_H-M   'P 1'
#
loop_
_entity.id
_entity.type
_entity.pdbx_description
1 polymer ?
#
loop_
_entity_poly.entity_id
_entity_poly.type
_entity_poly.pdbx_seq_one_letter_code
_entity_poly.pdbx_strand_id
1 'polypeptide(L)'
;MITNIYNEALTFITALNCNLEEFKKDPEKFYENWDENWYASDTRYEYPIIDGNSLREMTREEKILNLNMSELLQDGEYIENGEILIVECPESILRKAWDKENRIWYETMTKEEIVEVRANKILEYQKLVENKNMLEASKFPSADEISFIVVKMNNLEIEINNLGNKIETFKI
;
A
#
# COMPACT_ATOMS: atom_id res chain seq x y z
N MET A 1 -18.22 3.62 -31.00
CA MET A 1 -17.52 4.55 -30.10
C MET A 1 -18.58 5.21 -29.25
N ILE A 2 -18.30 5.52 -27.99
CA ILE A 2 -19.30 6.04 -27.06
C ILE A 2 -18.86 7.42 -26.59
N THR A 3 -19.81 8.36 -26.53
CA THR A 3 -19.64 9.68 -25.94
C THR A 3 -20.54 9.77 -24.70
N ASN A 4 -19.95 10.02 -23.55
CA ASN A 4 -20.60 10.20 -22.26
C ASN A 4 -20.84 11.69 -22.04
N ILE A 5 -22.06 12.06 -21.63
CA ILE A 5 -22.47 13.44 -21.37
C ILE A 5 -22.66 13.65 -19.88
N TYR A 6 -22.14 14.77 -19.39
CA TYR A 6 -22.25 15.23 -18.02
C TYR A 6 -22.80 16.65 -18.01
N ASN A 7 -23.66 16.99 -17.04
CA ASN A 7 -24.13 18.36 -16.89
C ASN A 7 -23.07 19.29 -16.26
N GLU A 8 -23.40 20.56 -16.07
CA GLU A 8 -22.53 21.57 -15.44
C GLU A 8 -22.10 21.21 -14.01
N ALA A 9 -22.91 20.40 -13.31
CA ALA A 9 -22.62 19.85 -11.99
C ALA A 9 -21.86 18.51 -12.04
N LEU A 10 -21.31 18.15 -13.21
CA LEU A 10 -20.58 16.91 -13.48
C LEU A 10 -21.38 15.62 -13.21
N THR A 11 -22.70 15.71 -13.20
CA THR A 11 -23.58 14.54 -13.06
C THR A 11 -23.73 13.86 -14.41
N PHE A 12 -23.54 12.55 -14.46
CA PHE A 12 -23.75 11.77 -15.67
C PHE A 12 -25.21 11.85 -16.15
N ILE A 13 -25.40 12.20 -17.42
CA ILE A 13 -26.72 12.33 -18.04
C ILE A 13 -27.03 11.11 -18.91
N THR A 14 -26.16 10.82 -19.88
CA THR A 14 -26.36 9.71 -20.83
C THR A 14 -25.09 9.33 -21.57
N ALA A 15 -25.14 8.23 -22.29
CA ALA A 15 -24.10 7.77 -23.22
C ALA A 15 -24.70 7.63 -24.63
N LEU A 16 -24.03 8.23 -25.62
CA LEU A 16 -24.42 8.21 -27.02
C LEU A 16 -23.46 7.32 -27.82
N ASN A 17 -23.98 6.57 -28.79
CA ASN A 17 -23.15 5.76 -29.69
C ASN A 17 -22.60 6.61 -30.87
N CYS A 18 -21.81 7.63 -30.55
CA CYS A 18 -21.11 8.46 -31.52
C CYS A 18 -19.63 8.66 -31.10
N ASN A 19 -18.83 9.21 -32.00
CA ASN A 19 -17.45 9.58 -31.69
C ASN A 19 -17.40 10.96 -31.02
N LEU A 20 -16.52 11.15 -30.04
CA LEU A 20 -16.37 12.41 -29.31
C LEU A 20 -15.96 13.58 -30.22
N GLU A 21 -15.06 13.38 -31.18
CA GLU A 21 -14.62 14.39 -32.15
C GLU A 21 -15.73 14.76 -33.14
N GLU A 22 -16.61 13.82 -33.49
CA GLU A 22 -17.79 14.13 -34.30
C GLU A 22 -18.84 14.89 -33.48
N PHE A 23 -19.07 14.47 -32.24
CA PHE A 23 -19.96 15.13 -31.30
C PHE A 23 -19.56 16.59 -31.07
N LYS A 24 -18.28 16.86 -30.78
CA LYS A 24 -17.76 18.22 -30.53
C LYS A 24 -17.90 19.18 -31.71
N LYS A 25 -18.09 18.70 -32.94
CA LYS A 25 -18.30 19.56 -34.12
C LYS A 25 -19.72 20.10 -34.20
N ASP A 26 -20.70 19.33 -33.72
CA ASP A 26 -22.12 19.66 -33.80
C ASP A 26 -22.91 18.89 -32.71
N PRO A 27 -22.82 19.27 -31.43
CA PRO A 27 -23.41 18.51 -30.32
C PRO A 27 -24.94 18.39 -30.41
N GLU A 28 -25.63 19.46 -30.81
CA GLU A 28 -27.09 19.53 -30.90
C GLU A 28 -27.66 18.51 -31.90
N LYS A 29 -26.91 18.17 -32.95
CA LYS A 29 -27.27 17.09 -33.89
C LYS A 29 -27.37 15.72 -33.23
N PHE A 30 -26.57 15.46 -32.20
CA PHE A 30 -26.55 14.18 -31.49
C PHE A 30 -27.38 14.21 -30.21
N TYR A 31 -27.55 15.39 -29.61
CA TYR A 31 -28.30 15.59 -28.37
C TYR A 31 -28.97 16.98 -28.37
N GLU A 32 -30.25 17.02 -28.73
CA GLU A 32 -31.00 18.27 -28.93
C GLU A 32 -31.02 19.19 -27.70
N ASN A 33 -30.90 18.62 -26.50
CA ASN A 33 -30.87 19.37 -25.23
C ASN A 33 -29.45 19.71 -24.76
N TRP A 34 -28.47 19.74 -25.67
CA TRP A 34 -27.09 20.08 -25.32
C TRP A 34 -27.00 21.50 -24.79
N ASP A 35 -26.29 21.68 -23.67
CA ASP A 35 -25.97 22.97 -23.09
C ASP A 35 -24.46 23.22 -23.21
N GLU A 36 -24.06 24.44 -23.56
CA GLU A 36 -22.66 24.80 -23.74
C GLU A 36 -21.80 24.69 -22.45
N ASN A 37 -22.44 24.67 -21.27
CA ASN A 37 -21.79 24.47 -19.98
C ASN A 37 -21.66 22.99 -19.59
N TRP A 38 -22.14 22.07 -20.43
CA TRP A 38 -22.03 20.62 -20.21
C TRP A 38 -20.71 20.08 -20.75
N TYR A 39 -20.39 18.85 -20.33
CA TYR A 39 -19.13 18.19 -20.68
C TYR A 39 -19.39 16.89 -21.42
N ALA A 40 -18.50 16.57 -22.36
CA ALA A 40 -18.51 15.33 -23.12
C ALA A 40 -17.15 14.64 -23.05
N SER A 41 -17.16 13.31 -22.89
CA SER A 41 -15.95 12.48 -22.81
C SER A 41 -16.16 11.14 -23.51
N ASP A 42 -15.11 10.60 -24.10
CA ASP A 42 -15.11 9.24 -24.66
C ASP A 42 -15.00 8.16 -23.57
N THR A 43 -14.65 8.58 -22.34
CA THR A 43 -14.47 7.75 -21.16
C THR A 43 -15.54 8.08 -20.13
N ARG A 44 -16.12 7.04 -19.52
CA ARG A 44 -17.07 7.21 -18.42
C ARG A 44 -16.31 7.33 -17.10
N TYR A 45 -16.50 8.47 -16.44
CA TYR A 45 -16.05 8.78 -15.09
C TYR A 45 -17.16 8.60 -14.07
N GLU A 46 -16.79 8.06 -12.91
CA GLU A 46 -17.68 7.85 -11.76
C GLU A 46 -17.64 9.07 -10.83
N TYR A 47 -16.43 9.59 -10.59
CA TYR A 47 -16.20 10.82 -9.84
C TYR A 47 -15.47 11.83 -10.75
N PRO A 48 -16.19 12.44 -11.70
CA PRO A 48 -15.62 13.41 -12.60
C PRO A 48 -15.14 14.68 -11.87
N ILE A 49 -14.05 15.27 -12.37
CA ILE A 49 -13.54 16.58 -11.97
C ILE A 49 -13.03 17.33 -13.21
N ILE A 50 -13.11 18.66 -13.16
CA ILE A 50 -12.51 19.54 -14.16
C ILE A 50 -11.10 19.90 -13.72
N ASP A 51 -10.13 19.57 -14.57
CA ASP A 51 -8.73 19.92 -14.39
C ASP A 51 -8.27 20.77 -15.58
N GLY A 52 -8.13 22.07 -15.34
CA GLY A 52 -7.99 23.07 -16.40
C GLY A 52 -9.19 23.05 -17.35
N ASN A 53 -8.97 22.61 -18.60
CA ASN A 53 -10.00 22.55 -19.65
C ASN A 53 -10.43 21.10 -19.96
N SER A 54 -10.12 20.13 -19.10
CA SER A 54 -10.37 18.71 -19.38
C SER A 54 -11.13 18.04 -18.25
N LEU A 55 -12.10 17.21 -18.63
CA LEU A 55 -12.82 16.31 -17.74
C LEU A 55 -11.96 15.06 -17.50
N ARG A 56 -11.75 14.69 -16.25
CA ARG A 56 -11.10 13.44 -15.87
C ARG A 56 -11.73 12.83 -14.63
N GLU A 57 -11.33 11.61 -14.30
CA GLU A 57 -11.62 10.99 -13.01
C GLU A 57 -10.83 11.69 -11.90
N MET A 58 -11.43 11.88 -10.73
CA MET A 58 -10.72 12.30 -9.53
C MET A 58 -9.61 11.31 -9.16
N THR A 59 -8.47 11.81 -8.69
CA THR A 59 -7.45 10.97 -8.05
C THR A 59 -7.96 10.41 -6.72
N ARG A 60 -7.26 9.43 -6.14
CA ARG A 60 -7.62 8.89 -4.82
C ARG A 60 -7.62 10.00 -3.77
N GLU A 61 -6.61 10.87 -3.78
CA GLU A 61 -6.44 11.97 -2.84
C GLU A 61 -7.57 12.99 -2.98
N GLU A 62 -7.97 13.33 -4.21
CA GLU A 62 -9.12 14.21 -4.46
C GLU A 62 -10.43 13.60 -3.96
N LYS A 63 -10.65 12.29 -4.13
CA LYS A 63 -11.84 11.60 -3.57
C LYS A 63 -11.84 11.67 -2.04
N ILE A 64 -10.69 11.43 -1.42
CA ILE A 64 -10.54 11.50 0.03
C ILE A 64 -10.86 12.91 0.54
N LEU A 65 -10.26 13.94 -0.07
CA LEU A 65 -10.29 15.31 0.45
C LEU A 65 -11.55 16.08 0.03
N ASN A 66 -12.02 15.91 -1.20
CA ASN A 66 -13.15 16.67 -1.73
C ASN A 66 -14.50 15.98 -1.48
N LEU A 67 -14.52 14.64 -1.42
CA LEU A 67 -15.74 13.84 -1.24
C LEU A 67 -15.83 13.16 0.13
N ASN A 68 -14.86 13.37 1.02
CA ASN A 68 -14.78 12.75 2.35
C ASN A 68 -14.78 11.21 2.31
N MET A 69 -14.22 10.61 1.26
CA MET A 69 -14.11 9.14 1.10
C MET A 69 -12.94 8.57 1.94
N SER A 70 -13.03 8.73 3.26
CA SER A 70 -12.00 8.31 4.23
C SER A 70 -11.72 6.80 4.23
N GLU A 71 -12.62 5.99 3.70
CA GLU A 71 -12.43 4.55 3.47
C GLU A 71 -11.30 4.23 2.50
N LEU A 72 -10.90 5.19 1.65
CA LEU A 72 -9.78 5.05 0.72
C LEU A 72 -8.41 5.29 1.37
N LEU A 73 -8.37 5.75 2.64
CA LEU A 73 -7.12 5.89 3.40
C LEU A 73 -6.48 4.52 3.66
N GLN A 74 -5.19 4.45 3.41
CA GLN A 74 -4.35 3.30 3.71
C GLN A 74 -3.89 3.30 5.18
N ASP A 75 -3.37 2.18 5.64
CA ASP A 75 -2.79 2.09 6.97
C ASP A 75 -1.59 3.03 7.11
N GLY A 76 -1.58 3.80 8.21
CA GLY A 76 -0.62 4.88 8.43
C GLY A 76 -1.07 6.24 7.92
N GLU A 77 -2.14 6.32 7.12
CA GLU A 77 -2.68 7.60 6.64
C GLU A 77 -3.79 8.14 7.53
N TYR A 78 -3.85 9.46 7.66
CA TYR A 78 -4.97 10.17 8.29
C TYR A 78 -5.12 11.57 7.69
N ILE A 79 -6.31 12.17 7.87
CA ILE A 79 -6.58 13.54 7.41
C ILE A 79 -6.41 14.50 8.58
N GLU A 80 -5.65 15.57 8.38
CA GLU A 80 -5.54 16.68 9.31
C GLU A 80 -5.35 17.98 8.54
N ASN A 81 -6.08 19.04 8.94
CA ASN A 81 -6.03 20.35 8.28
C ASN A 81 -6.27 20.34 6.76
N GLY A 82 -7.05 19.37 6.26
CA GLY A 82 -7.35 19.25 4.83
C GLY A 82 -6.24 18.58 4.01
N GLU A 83 -5.23 18.00 4.66
CA GLU A 83 -4.15 17.27 4.02
C GLU A 83 -4.15 15.80 4.48
N ILE A 84 -3.66 14.91 3.62
CA ILE A 84 -3.40 13.50 3.99
C ILE A 84 -1.98 13.43 4.54
N LEU A 85 -1.86 13.08 5.81
CA LEU A 85 -0.59 12.87 6.50
C LEU A 85 -0.31 11.38 6.65
N ILE A 86 0.98 11.04 6.67
CA ILE A 86 1.49 9.67 6.79
C ILE A 86 2.28 9.55 8.09
N VAL A 87 1.93 8.55 8.90
CA VAL A 87 2.75 8.09 10.02
C VAL A 87 3.56 6.90 9.56
N GLU A 88 4.89 7.04 9.55
CA GLU A 88 5.78 5.94 9.22
C GLU A 88 5.71 4.82 10.26
N CYS A 89 5.69 3.58 9.78
CA CYS A 89 5.63 2.42 10.66
C CYS A 89 7.00 2.15 11.31
N PRO A 90 7.11 2.08 12.64
CA PRO A 90 8.37 1.73 13.31
C PRO A 90 8.89 0.36 12.87
N GLU A 91 10.18 0.27 12.56
CA GLU A 91 10.83 -1.00 12.18
C GLU A 91 10.76 -2.07 13.27
N SER A 92 10.57 -1.67 14.54
CA SER A 92 10.47 -2.57 15.69
C SER A 92 9.13 -3.35 15.77
N ILE A 93 8.17 -3.06 14.89
CA ILE A 93 6.89 -3.78 14.82
C ILE A 93 7.03 -4.94 13.82
N LEU A 94 6.87 -6.16 14.32
CA LEU A 94 7.02 -7.39 13.56
C LEU A 94 5.77 -7.67 12.71
N ARG A 95 4.58 -7.58 13.31
CA ARG A 95 3.29 -7.72 12.62
C ARG A 95 2.46 -6.45 12.78
N LYS A 96 2.60 -5.59 11.77
CA LYS A 96 2.05 -4.24 11.70
C LYS A 96 0.53 -4.25 11.64
N ALA A 97 -0.09 -3.42 12.45
CA ALA A 97 -1.48 -3.00 12.30
C ALA A 97 -1.62 -1.51 12.64
N TRP A 98 -2.63 -0.88 12.05
CA TRP A 98 -2.90 0.53 12.20
C TRP A 98 -4.19 0.76 12.97
N ASP A 99 -4.11 1.56 14.03
CA ASP A 99 -5.28 2.07 14.73
C ASP A 99 -5.67 3.41 14.09
N LYS A 100 -6.75 3.40 13.29
CA LYS A 100 -7.24 4.59 12.57
C LYS A 100 -7.75 5.68 13.52
N GLU A 101 -8.27 5.31 14.69
CA GLU A 101 -8.83 6.27 15.64
C GLU A 101 -7.72 6.98 16.41
N ASN A 102 -6.77 6.21 16.94
CA ASN A 102 -5.66 6.74 17.73
C ASN A 102 -4.46 7.19 16.87
N ARG A 103 -4.47 6.89 15.57
CA ARG A 103 -3.41 7.21 14.60
C ARG A 103 -2.05 6.66 15.02
N ILE A 104 -2.04 5.41 15.49
CA ILE A 104 -0.82 4.73 15.94
C ILE A 104 -0.67 3.36 15.29
N TRP A 105 0.58 3.02 14.97
CA TRP A 105 0.96 1.66 14.64
C TRP A 105 1.07 0.83 15.91
N TYR A 106 0.61 -0.41 15.85
CA TYR A 106 0.75 -1.36 16.95
C TYR A 106 1.14 -2.76 16.47
N GLU A 107 1.71 -3.50 17.41
CA GLU A 107 2.11 -4.90 17.24
C GLU A 107 0.91 -5.80 17.49
N THR A 108 0.59 -6.64 16.52
CA THR A 108 -0.45 -7.66 16.71
C THR A 108 0.13 -9.02 17.08
N MET A 109 1.42 -9.25 16.87
CA MET A 109 2.08 -10.50 17.22
C MET A 109 2.06 -10.72 18.73
N THR A 110 1.55 -11.87 19.17
CA THR A 110 1.50 -12.20 20.58
C THR A 110 2.89 -12.54 21.09
N LYS A 111 3.06 -12.45 22.42
CA LYS A 111 4.31 -12.86 23.07
C LYS A 111 4.64 -14.32 22.76
N GLU A 112 3.65 -15.20 22.76
CA GLU A 112 3.78 -16.62 22.46
C GLU A 112 4.27 -16.85 21.03
N GLU A 113 3.69 -16.15 20.05
CA GLU A 113 4.13 -16.20 18.65
C GLU A 113 5.58 -15.71 18.50
N ILE A 114 5.96 -14.63 19.18
CA ILE A 114 7.34 -14.11 19.14
C ILE A 114 8.32 -15.11 19.77
N VAL A 115 7.93 -15.75 20.87
CA VAL A 115 8.72 -16.81 21.52
C VAL A 115 8.92 -18.00 20.58
N GLU A 116 7.86 -18.42 19.88
CA GLU A 116 7.93 -19.51 18.91
C GLU A 116 8.85 -19.17 17.74
N VAL A 117 8.73 -17.97 17.16
CA VAL A 117 9.62 -17.50 16.08
C VAL A 117 11.06 -17.48 16.55
N ARG A 118 11.32 -16.98 17.76
CA ARG A 118 12.67 -16.98 18.34
C ARG A 118 13.21 -18.40 18.53
N ALA A 119 12.41 -19.34 19.00
CA ALA A 119 12.82 -20.73 19.18
C ALA A 119 13.19 -21.40 17.84
N ASN A 120 12.39 -21.16 16.79
CA ASN A 120 12.66 -21.68 15.45
C ASN A 120 13.99 -21.12 14.88
N LYS A 121 14.27 -19.83 15.08
CA LYS A 121 15.54 -19.23 14.65
C LYS A 121 16.74 -19.76 15.43
N ILE A 122 16.59 -20.03 16.73
CA ILE A 122 17.65 -20.68 17.52
C ILE A 122 17.96 -22.08 16.97
N LEU A 123 16.92 -22.85 16.61
CA LEU A 123 17.11 -24.18 16.00
C LEU A 123 17.80 -24.07 14.63
N GLU A 124 17.46 -23.08 13.82
CA GLU A 124 18.15 -22.81 12.55
C GLU A 124 19.64 -22.48 12.77
N TYR A 125 19.94 -21.61 13.73
CA TYR A 125 21.31 -21.27 14.10
C TYR A 125 22.11 -22.50 14.52
N GLN A 126 21.53 -23.40 15.33
CA GLN A 126 22.17 -24.66 15.74
C GLN A 126 22.49 -25.56 14.54
N LYS A 127 21.57 -25.68 13.56
CA LYS A 127 21.83 -26.43 12.32
C LYS A 127 22.98 -25.83 11.52
N LEU A 128 23.12 -24.50 11.47
CA LEU A 128 24.24 -23.85 10.80
C LEU A 128 25.58 -24.12 11.50
N VAL A 129 25.59 -24.14 12.84
CA VAL A 129 26.78 -24.53 13.63
C VAL A 129 27.19 -25.96 13.29
N GLU A 130 26.25 -26.90 13.27
CA GLU A 130 26.50 -28.29 12.89
C GLU A 130 27.05 -28.39 11.46
N ASN A 131 26.40 -27.73 10.50
CA ASN A 131 26.84 -27.72 9.10
C ASN A 131 28.26 -27.16 8.94
N LYS A 132 28.56 -26.05 9.63
CA LYS A 132 29.90 -25.46 9.64
C LYS A 132 30.93 -26.47 10.14
N ASN A 133 30.69 -27.06 11.31
CA ASN A 133 31.61 -28.02 11.92
C ASN A 133 31.83 -29.26 11.03
N MET A 134 30.75 -29.75 10.41
CA MET A 134 30.82 -30.90 9.49
C MET A 134 31.62 -30.58 8.23
N LEU A 135 31.48 -29.37 7.69
CA LEU A 135 32.25 -28.92 6.52
C LEU A 135 33.74 -28.72 6.86
N GLU A 136 34.04 -28.12 8.01
CA GLU A 136 35.40 -27.94 8.53
C GLU A 136 36.11 -29.27 8.78
N ALA A 137 35.39 -30.26 9.33
CA ALA A 137 35.90 -31.61 9.56
C ALA A 137 35.94 -32.49 8.29
N SER A 138 35.38 -32.00 7.18
CA SER A 138 35.33 -32.76 5.93
C SER A 138 36.70 -32.84 5.26
N LYS A 139 36.83 -33.75 4.28
CA LYS A 139 38.03 -33.83 3.42
C LYS A 139 38.11 -32.70 2.37
N PHE A 140 37.09 -31.85 2.29
CA PHE A 140 36.93 -30.82 1.26
C PHE A 140 36.48 -29.48 1.88
N PRO A 141 37.22 -28.91 2.85
CA PRO A 141 36.83 -27.63 3.44
C PRO A 141 36.91 -26.51 2.39
N SER A 142 35.91 -25.63 2.41
CA SER A 142 35.86 -24.43 1.56
C SER A 142 35.71 -23.18 2.41
N ALA A 143 36.70 -22.29 2.36
CA ALA A 143 36.71 -21.05 3.15
C ALA A 143 35.52 -20.14 2.77
N ASP A 144 35.15 -20.10 1.49
CA ASP A 144 34.05 -19.28 1.00
C ASP A 144 32.69 -19.80 1.51
N GLU A 145 32.48 -21.11 1.50
CA GLU A 145 31.26 -21.74 2.04
C GLU A 145 31.16 -21.55 3.56
N ILE A 146 32.27 -21.71 4.29
CA ILE A 146 32.33 -21.44 5.72
C ILE A 146 32.02 -19.97 6.01
N SER A 147 32.61 -19.04 5.26
CA SER A 147 32.35 -17.60 5.40
C SER A 147 30.87 -17.28 5.16
N PHE A 148 30.25 -17.87 4.14
CA PHE A 148 28.83 -17.70 3.87
C PHE A 148 27.94 -18.20 5.01
N ILE A 149 28.28 -19.36 5.61
CA ILE A 149 27.58 -19.88 6.79
C ILE A 149 27.74 -18.93 7.98
N VAL A 150 28.95 -18.41 8.23
CA VAL A 150 29.21 -17.46 9.32
C VAL A 150 28.41 -16.17 9.15
N VAL A 151 28.32 -15.61 7.95
CA VAL A 151 27.49 -14.41 7.69
C VAL A 151 26.02 -14.69 8.02
N LYS A 152 25.48 -15.84 7.62
CA LYS A 152 24.10 -16.23 7.98
C LYS A 152 23.91 -16.36 9.49
N MET A 153 24.86 -16.98 10.18
CA MET A 153 24.83 -17.13 11.63
C MET A 153 24.81 -15.76 12.33
N ASN A 154 25.67 -14.82 11.93
CA ASN A 154 25.71 -13.48 12.51
C ASN A 154 24.38 -12.72 12.32
N ASN A 155 23.76 -12.83 11.15
CA ASN A 155 22.45 -12.21 10.90
C ASN A 155 21.37 -12.83 11.79
N LEU A 156 21.32 -14.16 11.91
CA LEU A 156 20.38 -14.84 12.79
C LEU A 156 20.61 -14.49 14.26
N GLU A 157 21.86 -14.34 14.70
CA GLU A 157 22.17 -13.93 16.08
C GLU A 157 21.58 -12.54 16.40
N ILE A 158 21.73 -11.58 15.48
CA ILE A 158 21.13 -10.25 15.61
C ILE A 158 19.61 -10.37 15.73
N GLU A 159 18.96 -11.13 14.84
CA GLU A 159 17.51 -11.33 14.87
C GLU A 159 17.03 -12.01 16.17
N ILE A 160 17.71 -13.05 16.63
CA ILE A 160 17.38 -13.78 17.87
C ILE A 160 17.47 -12.85 19.09
N ASN A 161 18.49 -11.99 19.13
CA ASN A 161 18.69 -11.02 20.20
C ASN A 161 17.63 -9.92 20.16
N ASN A 162 17.30 -9.40 18.97
CA ASN A 162 16.22 -8.42 18.80
C ASN A 162 14.86 -8.97 19.27
N LEU A 163 14.53 -10.22 18.89
CA LEU A 163 13.33 -10.90 19.38
C LEU A 163 13.37 -11.13 20.89
N GLY A 164 14.55 -11.43 21.45
CA GLY A 164 14.75 -11.56 22.90
C GLY A 164 14.41 -10.26 23.63
N ASN A 165 14.99 -9.14 23.20
CA ASN A 165 14.72 -7.81 23.75
C ASN A 165 13.22 -7.46 23.61
N LYS A 166 12.60 -7.79 22.48
CA LYS A 166 11.15 -7.58 22.26
C LYS A 166 10.30 -8.37 23.24
N ILE A 167 10.63 -9.62 23.56
CA ILE A 167 9.87 -10.42 24.54
C ILE A 167 9.91 -9.79 25.94
N GLU A 168 11.01 -9.12 26.29
CA GLU A 168 11.15 -8.44 27.58
C GLU A 168 10.23 -7.22 27.71
N THR A 169 9.87 -6.55 26.61
CA THR A 169 8.92 -5.42 26.66
C THR A 169 7.51 -5.83 27.07
N PHE A 170 7.15 -7.12 26.99
CA PHE A 170 5.86 -7.66 27.45
C PHE A 170 5.86 -8.06 28.94
N LYS A 171 6.96 -7.88 29.69
CA LYS A 171 7.04 -8.24 31.12
C LYS A 171 6.61 -7.09 32.06
N ILE A 172 6.20 -5.95 31.49
CA ILE A 172 5.82 -4.73 32.21
C ILE A 172 4.32 -4.70 32.44
#